data_AF-A0A448D7T8-F1
#
_entry.id   AF-A0A448D7T8-F1
#
_cell.length_a   1.000
_cell.length_b   1.000
_cell.length_c   1.000
_cell.angle_alpha   90.00
_cell.angle_beta   90.00
_cell.angle_gamma   90.00
#
_symmetry.space_group_name_H-M   'P 1'
#
loop_
_entity.id
_entity.type
_entity.pdbx_description
1 polymer ?
#
loop_
_entity_poly.entity_id
_entity_poly.type
_entity_poly.pdbx_seq_one_letter_code
_entity_poly.pdbx_strand_id
1 'polypeptide(L)'
;MIGTLGNKMYPSTCSYAAVAHYFFNRNILLFSTFEECMTALKERSINIGVVPAAYPKINPIIMDDDLQVADTFMYRIPDLVLAANQENNIRHFHHLYFHPATKSLFSKINSQFSFKEIIPADSNTDAALKVKQSGRENNLCITNALCVAQQDLKALQILKEGFVMPFICFTRKGFSPK
;
A
#
# COMPACT_ATOMS: atom_id res chain seq x y z
N MET A 1 -17.49 -5.54 -10.55
CA MET A 1 -16.11 -5.88 -10.12
C MET A 1 -15.32 -4.61 -9.91
N ILE A 2 -14.57 -4.51 -8.82
CA ILE A 2 -13.78 -3.33 -8.45
C ILE A 2 -12.30 -3.68 -8.58
N GLY A 3 -11.49 -2.77 -9.11
CA GLY A 3 -10.04 -2.93 -9.23
C GLY A 3 -9.28 -1.91 -8.39
N THR A 4 -8.14 -2.32 -7.84
CA THR A 4 -7.16 -1.40 -7.25
C THR A 4 -5.77 -2.04 -7.19
N LEU A 5 -4.77 -1.27 -6.75
CA LEU A 5 -3.41 -1.74 -6.53
C LEU A 5 -3.34 -2.66 -5.30
N GLY A 6 -2.75 -3.84 -5.47
CA GLY A 6 -2.46 -4.74 -4.36
C GLY A 6 -1.71 -5.99 -4.76
N ASN A 7 -1.14 -6.67 -3.77
CA ASN A 7 -0.54 -7.98 -3.97
C ASN A 7 -1.64 -9.05 -3.92
N LYS A 8 -1.75 -9.86 -4.99
CA LYS A 8 -2.79 -10.89 -5.14
C LYS A 8 -2.70 -12.01 -4.09
N MET A 9 -1.48 -12.36 -3.68
CA MET A 9 -1.22 -13.43 -2.72
C MET A 9 -1.37 -12.93 -1.27
N TYR A 10 -0.98 -11.68 -1.03
CA TYR A 10 -0.95 -11.06 0.29
C TYR A 10 -1.60 -9.67 0.27
N PRO A 11 -2.94 -9.59 0.25
CA PRO A 11 -3.65 -8.32 0.10
C PRO A 11 -3.56 -7.48 1.39
N SER A 12 -2.56 -6.59 1.46
CA SER A 12 -2.32 -5.69 2.62
C SER A 12 -1.87 -4.28 2.25
N THR A 13 -1.96 -3.90 0.98
CA THR A 13 -1.69 -2.52 0.58
C THR A 13 -2.74 -1.59 1.18
N CYS A 14 -2.38 -0.32 1.40
CA CYS A 14 -3.33 0.67 1.91
C CYS A 14 -4.53 0.85 0.96
N SER A 15 -4.30 0.71 -0.35
CA SER A 15 -5.36 0.76 -1.36
C SER A 15 -6.33 -0.41 -1.25
N TYR A 16 -5.82 -1.64 -1.10
CA TYR A 16 -6.69 -2.79 -0.85
C TYR A 16 -7.52 -2.60 0.41
N ALA A 17 -6.90 -2.19 1.53
CA ALA A 17 -7.60 -1.99 2.79
C ALA A 17 -8.73 -0.95 2.66
N ALA A 18 -8.47 0.15 1.96
CA ALA A 18 -9.46 1.20 1.70
C ALA A 18 -10.64 0.69 0.86
N VAL A 19 -10.35 -0.05 -0.21
CA VAL A 19 -11.37 -0.59 -1.11
C VAL A 19 -12.19 -1.69 -0.43
N ALA A 20 -11.55 -2.59 0.32
CA ALA A 20 -12.22 -3.64 1.08
C ALA A 20 -13.14 -3.07 2.16
N HIS A 21 -12.77 -1.94 2.77
CA HIS A 21 -13.60 -1.25 3.73
C HIS A 21 -14.80 -0.55 3.05
N TYR A 22 -14.55 0.23 2.00
CA TYR A 22 -15.61 1.02 1.35
C TYR A 22 -16.59 0.16 0.56
N PHE A 23 -16.09 -0.85 -0.15
CA PHE A 23 -16.90 -1.77 -0.95
C PHE A 23 -17.06 -3.12 -0.25
N PHE A 24 -17.58 -3.08 0.97
CA PHE A 24 -17.78 -4.26 1.82
C PHE A 24 -18.51 -5.40 1.06
N ASN A 25 -17.97 -6.62 1.16
CA ASN A 25 -18.47 -7.83 0.50
C ASN A 25 -18.60 -7.75 -1.04
N ARG A 26 -17.80 -6.91 -1.70
CA ARG A 26 -17.73 -6.86 -3.17
C ARG A 26 -16.47 -7.54 -3.68
N ASN A 27 -16.53 -8.06 -4.91
CA ASN A 27 -15.38 -8.68 -5.56
C ASN A 27 -14.33 -7.64 -5.97
N ILE A 28 -13.13 -7.77 -5.38
CA ILE A 28 -11.97 -6.90 -5.63
C ILE A 28 -10.94 -7.67 -6.45
N LEU A 29 -10.54 -7.10 -7.58
CA LEU A 29 -9.44 -7.57 -8.40
C LEU A 29 -8.20 -6.70 -8.13
N LEU A 30 -7.07 -7.35 -7.85
CA LEU A 30 -5.83 -6.66 -7.49
C LEU A 30 -4.86 -6.64 -8.67
N PHE A 31 -4.27 -5.46 -8.88
CA PHE A 31 -3.30 -5.19 -9.93
C PHE A 31 -1.95 -4.77 -9.34
N SER A 32 -0.87 -4.99 -10.09
CA SER A 32 0.48 -4.63 -9.63
C SER A 32 0.70 -3.12 -9.69
N THR A 33 0.01 -2.44 -10.61
CA THR A 33 0.07 -0.98 -10.78
C THR A 33 -1.32 -0.36 -10.92
N PHE A 34 -1.44 0.95 -10.69
CA PHE A 34 -2.70 1.66 -10.97
C PHE A 34 -2.95 1.78 -12.47
N GLU A 35 -1.89 1.89 -13.27
CA GLU A 35 -1.97 1.92 -14.73
C GLU A 35 -2.58 0.63 -15.28
N GLU A 36 -2.13 -0.54 -14.81
CA GLU A 36 -2.76 -1.83 -15.15
C GLU A 36 -4.24 -1.86 -14.75
N CYS A 37 -4.58 -1.33 -13.57
CA CYS A 37 -5.97 -1.25 -13.13
C CYS A 37 -6.81 -0.35 -14.05
N MET A 38 -6.28 0.78 -14.51
CA MET A 38 -6.99 1.68 -15.42
C MET A 38 -7.12 1.08 -16.83
N THR A 39 -6.11 0.36 -17.31
CA THR A 39 -6.21 -0.42 -18.55
C THR A 39 -7.33 -1.46 -18.46
N ALA A 40 -7.38 -2.24 -17.38
CA ALA A 40 -8.44 -3.21 -17.15
C ALA A 40 -9.84 -2.56 -17.02
N LEU A 41 -9.91 -1.32 -16.53
CA LEU A 41 -11.16 -0.55 -16.51
C LEU A 41 -11.60 -0.19 -17.93
N LYS A 42 -10.69 0.26 -18.80
CA LYS A 42 -11.00 0.57 -20.20
C LYS A 42 -11.39 -0.68 -21.00
N GLU A 43 -10.72 -1.79 -20.75
CA GLU A 43 -10.97 -3.11 -21.38
C GLU A 43 -12.23 -3.82 -20.86
N ARG A 44 -12.96 -3.22 -19.92
CA ARG A 44 -14.21 -3.75 -19.33
C ARG A 44 -14.03 -5.01 -18.47
N SER A 45 -12.80 -5.33 -18.08
CA SER A 45 -12.47 -6.39 -17.12
C SER A 45 -12.91 -6.03 -15.70
N ILE A 46 -12.99 -4.74 -15.38
CA ILE A 46 -13.57 -4.21 -14.14
C ILE A 46 -14.59 -3.10 -14.43
N ASN A 47 -15.40 -2.75 -13.43
CA ASN A 47 -16.42 -1.68 -13.53
C ASN A 47 -15.98 -0.38 -12.87
N ILE A 48 -15.21 -0.48 -11.79
CA ILE A 48 -14.72 0.64 -10.98
C ILE A 48 -13.24 0.41 -10.74
N GLY A 49 -12.41 1.41 -11.05
CA GLY A 49 -11.00 1.44 -10.67
C GLY A 49 -10.79 2.43 -9.53
N VAL A 50 -10.03 2.07 -8.50
CA VAL A 50 -9.82 2.93 -7.32
C VAL A 50 -8.36 3.29 -7.15
N VAL A 51 -8.08 4.60 -7.04
CA VAL A 51 -6.73 5.15 -6.91
C VAL A 51 -6.70 6.16 -5.75
N PRO A 52 -5.68 6.15 -4.88
CA PRO A 52 -5.53 7.18 -3.86
C PRO A 52 -5.25 8.53 -4.51
N ALA A 53 -5.86 9.60 -4.00
CA ALA A 53 -5.67 10.95 -4.53
C ALA A 53 -4.22 11.45 -4.39
N ALA A 54 -3.45 10.86 -3.47
CA ALA A 54 -2.03 11.13 -3.29
C ALA A 54 -1.11 10.40 -4.30
N TYR A 55 -1.67 9.64 -5.26
CA TYR A 55 -0.86 8.93 -6.25
C TYR A 55 -0.09 9.92 -7.15
N PRO A 56 1.25 9.85 -7.23
CA PRO A 56 2.03 10.84 -7.98
C PRO A 56 1.67 10.94 -9.47
N LYS A 57 1.19 9.85 -10.09
CA LYS A 57 0.77 9.82 -11.50
C LYS A 57 -0.74 9.81 -11.67
N ILE A 58 -1.47 10.48 -10.77
CA ILE A 58 -2.94 10.58 -10.88
C ILE A 58 -3.37 11.47 -12.06
N ASN A 59 -2.57 12.48 -12.44
CA ASN A 59 -2.94 13.47 -13.46
C ASN A 59 -3.31 12.83 -14.82
N PRO A 60 -2.50 11.93 -15.41
CA PRO A 60 -2.89 11.25 -16.65
C PRO A 60 -4.19 10.44 -16.55
N ILE A 61 -4.55 9.94 -15.36
CA ILE A 61 -5.79 9.17 -15.15
C ILE A 61 -7.00 10.12 -15.11
N ILE A 62 -6.86 11.28 -14.47
CA ILE A 62 -7.92 12.30 -14.39
C ILE A 62 -8.19 12.92 -15.77
N MET A 63 -7.15 13.11 -16.56
CA MET A 63 -7.23 13.73 -17.89
C MET A 63 -7.55 12.73 -19.03
N ASP A 64 -7.78 11.45 -18.72
CA ASP A 64 -8.11 10.42 -19.71
C ASP A 64 -9.56 10.59 -20.19
N ASP A 65 -9.76 10.85 -21.48
CA ASP A 65 -11.08 11.11 -22.09
C ASP A 65 -12.05 9.92 -22.01
N ASP A 66 -11.54 8.70 -21.84
CA ASP A 66 -12.33 7.48 -21.71
C ASP A 66 -12.81 7.22 -20.28
N LEU A 67 -12.27 7.96 -19.31
CA LEU A 67 -12.55 7.78 -17.89
C LEU A 67 -13.35 8.96 -17.33
N GLN A 68 -14.04 8.72 -16.22
CA GLN A 68 -14.68 9.75 -15.43
C GLN A 68 -14.57 9.43 -13.94
N VAL A 69 -14.53 10.45 -13.10
CA VAL A 69 -14.69 10.28 -11.65
C VAL A 69 -16.16 10.00 -11.38
N ALA A 70 -16.45 8.87 -10.75
CA ALA A 70 -17.79 8.48 -10.36
C ALA A 70 -18.09 8.78 -8.89
N ASP A 71 -17.08 8.70 -8.02
CA ASP A 71 -17.21 8.91 -6.59
C ASP A 71 -15.85 9.21 -5.94
N THR A 72 -15.86 9.71 -4.71
CA THR A 72 -14.68 9.85 -3.86
C THR A 72 -15.02 9.45 -2.43
N PHE A 73 -14.10 8.78 -1.76
CA PHE A 73 -14.28 8.40 -0.36
C PHE A 73 -13.02 8.62 0.46
N MET A 74 -13.22 8.76 1.76
CA MET A 74 -12.16 8.96 2.73
C MET A 74 -11.91 7.67 3.49
N TYR A 75 -10.65 7.30 3.67
CA TYR A 75 -10.28 6.14 4.48
C TYR A 75 -9.09 6.48 5.38
N ARG A 76 -9.19 6.12 6.66
CA ARG A 76 -8.07 6.20 7.60
C ARG A 76 -7.14 5.03 7.32
N ILE A 77 -6.02 5.29 6.64
CA ILE A 77 -5.04 4.24 6.36
C ILE A 77 -4.41 3.74 7.67
N PRO A 78 -3.94 2.47 7.71
CA PRO A 78 -3.25 1.95 8.89
C PRO A 78 -1.98 2.74 9.21
N ASP A 79 -1.53 2.65 10.47
CA ASP A 79 -0.26 3.22 10.89
C ASP A 79 0.88 2.76 9.98
N LEU A 80 1.78 3.69 9.67
CA LEU A 80 3.04 3.37 9.01
C LEU A 80 4.10 3.16 10.08
N VAL A 81 4.72 1.99 10.05
CA VAL A 81 5.53 1.47 11.15
C VAL A 81 6.88 0.97 10.64
N LEU A 82 7.86 1.03 11.53
CA LEU A 82 9.10 0.28 11.41
C LEU A 82 8.85 -1.12 11.99
N ALA A 83 9.16 -2.18 11.26
CA ALA A 83 8.88 -3.55 11.68
C ALA A 83 10.04 -4.53 11.42
N ALA A 84 10.03 -5.65 12.15
CA ALA A 84 11.03 -6.72 12.07
C ALA A 84 10.40 -8.10 12.36
N ASN A 85 11.15 -9.19 12.09
CA ASN A 85 10.69 -10.58 12.28
C ASN A 85 10.69 -11.06 13.76
N GLN A 86 11.34 -10.34 14.69
CA GLN A 86 11.53 -10.81 16.07
C GLN A 86 11.45 -9.72 17.14
N GLU A 87 11.20 -10.18 18.37
CA GLU A 87 11.20 -9.40 19.59
C GLU A 87 12.56 -9.36 20.32
N ASN A 88 12.87 -8.14 20.76
CA ASN A 88 13.65 -7.76 21.93
C ASN A 88 15.17 -7.56 21.76
N ASN A 89 15.60 -6.36 22.16
CA ASN A 89 16.95 -5.81 22.28
C ASN A 89 17.82 -5.68 21.02
N ILE A 90 17.39 -6.17 19.86
CA ILE A 90 18.12 -5.95 18.61
C ILE A 90 17.95 -4.50 18.17
N ARG A 91 19.08 -3.80 18.12
CA ARG A 91 19.21 -2.40 17.70
C ARG A 91 20.01 -2.23 16.41
N HIS A 92 20.70 -3.30 15.99
CA HIS A 92 21.56 -3.31 14.80
C HIS A 92 21.03 -4.30 13.77
N PHE A 93 20.75 -3.80 12.59
CA PHE A 93 20.14 -4.52 11.48
C PHE A 93 21.05 -4.46 10.25
N HIS A 94 20.87 -5.40 9.32
CA HIS A 94 21.60 -5.41 8.06
C HIS A 94 20.92 -4.49 7.06
N HIS A 95 19.65 -4.75 6.76
CA HIS A 95 18.91 -4.03 5.73
C HIS A 95 17.69 -3.29 6.28
N LEU A 96 17.37 -2.16 5.66
CA LEU A 96 16.07 -1.50 5.75
C LEU A 96 15.36 -1.59 4.40
N TYR A 97 14.31 -2.42 4.32
CA TYR A 97 13.44 -2.52 3.15
C TYR A 97 12.34 -1.45 3.20
N PHE A 98 12.09 -0.73 2.10
CA PHE A 98 11.06 0.32 2.10
C PHE A 98 10.50 0.61 0.71
N HIS A 99 9.24 1.02 0.64
CA HIS A 99 8.69 1.58 -0.59
C HIS A 99 9.14 3.04 -0.78
N PRO A 100 9.53 3.52 -1.98
CA PRO A 100 10.00 4.88 -2.19
C PRO A 100 9.09 6.00 -1.65
N ALA A 101 7.77 5.81 -1.65
CA ALA A 101 6.82 6.79 -1.11
C ALA A 101 6.94 7.01 0.42
N THR A 102 7.61 6.12 1.15
CA THR A 102 7.83 6.23 2.60
C THR A 102 9.20 6.79 2.96
N LYS A 103 10.02 7.21 1.98
CA LYS A 103 11.37 7.77 2.20
C LYS A 103 11.39 8.93 3.20
N SER A 104 10.36 9.77 3.18
CA SER A 104 10.22 10.91 4.12
C SER A 104 10.09 10.49 5.59
N LEU A 105 9.81 9.22 5.87
CA LEU A 105 9.73 8.69 7.24
C LEU A 105 11.09 8.31 7.83
N PHE A 106 12.17 8.33 7.04
CA PHE A 106 13.51 7.95 7.53
C PHE A 106 13.97 8.83 8.69
N SER A 107 13.68 10.14 8.62
CA SER A 107 14.02 11.10 9.68
C SER A 107 13.29 10.85 11.00
N LYS A 108 12.26 9.99 11.00
CA LYS A 108 11.50 9.64 12.19
C LYS A 108 11.98 8.37 12.86
N ILE A 109 12.85 7.59 12.23
CA ILE A 109 13.38 6.37 12.83
C ILE A 109 14.19 6.76 14.07
N ASN A 110 13.87 6.15 15.21
CA ASN A 110 14.58 6.40 16.45
C ASN A 110 16.07 6.04 16.28
N SER A 111 16.97 6.91 16.74
CA SER A 111 18.42 6.76 16.61
C SER A 111 18.99 5.51 17.30
N GLN A 112 18.22 4.87 18.18
CA GLN A 112 18.57 3.57 18.75
C GLN A 112 18.60 2.44 17.71
N PHE A 113 17.97 2.61 16.55
CA PHE A 113 17.98 1.62 15.47
C PHE A 113 18.99 2.02 14.40
N SER A 114 19.88 1.10 14.04
CA SER A 114 20.85 1.28 12.95
C SER A 114 20.73 0.15 11.94
N PHE A 115 21.00 0.45 10.67
CA PHE A 115 21.04 -0.50 9.58
C PHE A 115 22.19 -0.16 8.64
N LYS A 116 22.78 -1.17 7.98
CA LYS A 116 23.94 -0.99 7.11
C LYS A 116 23.54 -0.50 5.73
N GLU A 117 22.44 -1.02 5.19
CA GLU A 117 21.99 -0.70 3.84
C GLU A 117 20.49 -0.41 3.79
N ILE A 118 20.10 0.40 2.81
CA ILE A 118 18.70 0.75 2.54
C ILE A 118 18.35 0.20 1.17
N ILE A 119 17.34 -0.67 1.12
CA ILE A 119 16.98 -1.41 -0.09
C ILE A 119 15.53 -1.06 -0.48
N PRO A 120 15.29 -0.51 -1.68
CA PRO A 120 13.93 -0.24 -2.13
C PRO A 120 13.14 -1.54 -2.35
N ALA A 121 11.83 -1.44 -2.13
CA ALA A 121 10.83 -2.49 -2.31
C ALA A 121 9.67 -1.95 -3.16
N ASP A 122 8.97 -2.84 -3.85
CA ASP A 122 7.92 -2.46 -4.81
C ASP A 122 6.62 -2.03 -4.12
N SER A 123 6.43 -2.41 -2.85
CA SER A 123 5.28 -2.03 -2.03
C SER A 123 5.57 -2.21 -0.54
N ASN A 124 4.66 -1.71 0.32
CA ASN A 124 4.68 -2.02 1.75
C ASN A 124 4.59 -3.53 2.03
N THR A 125 3.81 -4.25 1.23
CA THR A 125 3.70 -5.72 1.33
C THR A 125 5.00 -6.40 0.93
N ASP A 126 5.64 -5.98 -0.17
CA ASP A 126 6.94 -6.51 -0.59
C ASP A 126 8.03 -6.27 0.49
N ALA A 127 8.08 -5.06 1.06
CA ALA A 127 9.01 -4.76 2.14
C ALA A 127 8.80 -5.66 3.37
N ALA A 128 7.55 -5.94 3.74
CA ALA A 128 7.22 -6.87 4.83
C ALA A 128 7.59 -8.32 4.48
N LEU A 129 7.32 -8.76 3.25
CA LEU A 129 7.67 -10.11 2.79
C LEU A 129 9.17 -10.34 2.78
N LYS A 130 9.99 -9.37 2.35
CA LYS A 130 11.45 -9.48 2.38
C LYS A 130 11.98 -9.72 3.79
N VAL A 131 11.44 -9.00 4.78
CA VAL A 131 11.77 -9.26 6.20
C VAL A 131 11.29 -10.64 6.64
N LYS A 132 10.05 -11.03 6.30
CA LYS A 132 9.52 -12.34 6.70
C LYS A 132 10.38 -13.48 6.13
N GLN A 133 10.73 -13.40 4.86
CA GLN A 133 11.49 -14.39 4.11
C GLN A 133 12.95 -14.48 4.55
N SER A 134 13.53 -13.42 5.12
CA SER A 134 14.90 -13.45 5.65
C SER A 134 15.03 -14.26 6.95
N GLY A 135 13.92 -14.80 7.48
CA GLY A 135 13.94 -15.72 8.62
C GLY A 135 14.58 -15.09 9.87
N ARG A 136 15.71 -15.63 10.32
CA ARG A 136 16.43 -15.17 11.53
C ARG A 136 17.37 -14.00 11.29
N GLU A 137 17.49 -13.51 10.06
CA GLU A 137 18.32 -12.33 9.79
C GLU A 137 17.69 -11.07 10.40
N ASN A 138 18.57 -10.21 10.93
CA ASN A 138 18.16 -8.93 11.50
C ASN A 138 17.92 -7.91 10.40
N ASN A 139 16.71 -7.93 9.83
CA ASN A 139 16.27 -6.96 8.82
C ASN A 139 15.08 -6.13 9.32
N LEU A 140 15.00 -4.89 8.83
CA LEU A 140 13.91 -3.96 9.07
C LEU A 140 13.10 -3.73 7.81
N CYS A 141 11.85 -3.34 7.99
CA CYS A 141 11.09 -2.68 6.94
C CYS A 141 10.32 -1.47 7.43
N ILE A 142 10.08 -0.51 6.53
CA ILE A 142 8.99 0.46 6.68
C ILE A 142 7.78 -0.11 5.94
N THR A 143 6.70 -0.35 6.67
CA THR A 143 5.47 -0.91 6.12
C THR A 143 4.24 -0.32 6.83
N ASN A 144 3.07 -0.92 6.65
CA ASN A 144 1.85 -0.56 7.38
C ASN A 144 1.45 -1.63 8.40
N ALA A 145 0.67 -1.26 9.42
CA ALA A 145 0.26 -2.16 10.49
C ALA A 145 -0.54 -3.39 10.02
N LEU A 146 -1.25 -3.30 8.88
CA LEU A 146 -1.94 -4.45 8.30
C LEU A 146 -0.94 -5.47 7.73
N CYS A 147 0.12 -5.03 7.05
CA CYS A 147 1.21 -5.91 6.61
C CYS A 147 1.91 -6.57 7.80
N VAL A 148 2.13 -5.83 8.90
CA VAL A 148 2.72 -6.38 10.12
C VAL A 148 1.88 -7.54 10.66
N ALA A 149 0.57 -7.33 10.80
CA ALA A 149 -0.34 -8.38 11.28
C ALA A 149 -0.40 -9.58 10.31
N GLN A 150 -0.50 -9.34 9.00
CA GLN A 150 -0.64 -10.41 8.01
C GLN A 150 0.63 -11.27 7.88
N GLN A 151 1.81 -10.66 8.03
CA GLN A 151 3.09 -11.36 7.90
C GLN A 151 3.67 -11.82 9.24
N ASP A 152 2.91 -11.65 10.34
CA ASP A 152 3.36 -12.01 11.68
C ASP A 152 4.75 -11.41 11.98
N LEU A 153 4.83 -10.08 11.80
CA LEU A 153 5.98 -9.25 12.16
C LEU A 153 5.69 -8.50 13.45
N LYS A 154 6.72 -7.93 14.05
CA LYS A 154 6.56 -6.96 15.15
C LYS A 154 6.75 -5.53 14.66
N ALA A 155 5.82 -4.66 15.00
CA ALA A 155 6.02 -3.22 14.93
C ALA A 155 6.96 -2.76 16.07
N LEU A 156 8.11 -2.21 15.71
CA LEU A 156 9.11 -1.67 16.64
C LEU A 156 8.85 -0.20 16.97
N GLN A 157 8.31 0.55 16.01
CA GLN A 157 8.03 1.97 16.15
C GLN A 157 6.92 2.40 15.19
N ILE A 158 5.99 3.23 15.67
CA ILE A 158 5.08 3.96 14.79
C ILE A 158 5.83 5.18 14.22
N LEU A 159 6.00 5.22 12.91
CA LEU A 159 6.66 6.33 12.20
C LEU A 159 5.64 7.39 11.77
N LYS A 160 4.41 6.98 11.48
CA LYS A 160 3.29 7.88 11.23
C LYS A 160 2.00 7.18 11.65
N GLU A 161 1.28 7.80 12.57
CA GLU A 161 -0.07 7.36 12.90
C GLU A 161 -0.95 7.38 11.66
N GLY A 162 -1.91 6.45 11.63
CA GLY A 162 -2.91 6.35 10.59
C GLY A 162 -3.56 7.71 10.36
N PHE A 163 -3.80 8.03 9.10
CA PHE A 163 -4.36 9.32 8.72
C PHE A 163 -5.37 9.12 7.60
N VAL A 164 -6.31 10.06 7.52
CA VAL A 164 -7.35 10.02 6.50
C VAL A 164 -6.73 10.39 5.16
N MET A 165 -6.96 9.55 4.16
CA MET A 165 -6.52 9.77 2.79
C MET A 165 -7.73 9.68 1.84
N PRO A 166 -7.86 10.58 0.85
CA PRO A 166 -8.88 10.46 -0.17
C PRO A 166 -8.54 9.39 -1.19
N PHE A 167 -9.57 8.68 -1.63
CA PHE A 167 -9.54 7.73 -2.73
C PHE A 167 -10.57 8.16 -3.78
N ILE A 168 -10.22 7.97 -5.05
CA ILE A 168 -11.01 8.37 -6.20
C ILE A 168 -11.47 7.10 -6.91
N CYS A 169 -12.78 7.00 -7.13
CA CYS A 169 -13.39 5.94 -7.91
C CYS A 169 -13.55 6.41 -9.35
N PHE A 170 -12.87 5.74 -10.27
CA PHE A 170 -12.98 5.95 -11.70
C PHE A 170 -13.91 4.92 -12.33
N THR A 171 -14.72 5.36 -13.27
CA THR A 171 -15.46 4.51 -14.20
C THR A 171 -15.13 4.90 -15.63
N ARG A 172 -15.55 4.09 -16.60
CA ARG A 172 -15.56 4.52 -18.00
C ARG A 172 -16.59 5.64 -18.17
N LYS A 173 -16.32 6.58 -19.07
CA LYS A 173 -17.25 7.65 -19.42
C LYS A 173 -18.61 7.09 -19.83
N GLY A 174 -19.68 7.63 -19.27
CA GLY A 174 -21.05 7.17 -19.51
C GLY A 174 -21.46 5.88 -18.77
N PHE A 175 -20.56 5.23 -18.03
CA PHE A 175 -20.92 4.13 -17.13
C PHE A 175 -21.39 4.65 -15.78
N SER A 176 -22.65 4.40 -15.43
CA SER A 176 -23.20 4.66 -14.09
C SER A 176 -23.24 3.36 -13.29
N PRO A 177 -22.42 3.21 -12.23
CA PRO A 177 -22.53 2.06 -11.33
C PRO A 177 -23.87 2.12 -10.59
N LYS A 178 -24.66 1.04 -10.68
CA LYS A 178 -25.83 0.82 -9.83
C LYS A 178 -25.42 0.31 -8.45
#